data_AF-A0A349M9R5-F1
#
_entry.id   AF-A0A349M9R5-F1
#
_cell.length_a   1.000
_cell.length_b   1.000
_cell.length_c   1.000
_cell.angle_alpha   90.00
_cell.angle_beta   90.00
_cell.angle_gamma   90.00
#
_symmetry.space_group_name_H-M   'P 1'
#
loop_
_entity.id
_entity.type
_entity.pdbx_description
1 polymer ?
#
loop_
_entity_poly.entity_id
_entity_poly.type
_entity_poly.pdbx_seq_one_letter_code
_entity_poly.pdbx_strand_id
1 'polypeptide(L)'
;KSSRSNPVTYVKAFDEIRSLLADTSHAKARGLKPSHFSFNISGGRCESCEGEGHVTVGMQFMADLKLVCEDCGGKRFQDHVLEVTYQGKNVHDILTMTVDDALLFFAPEPGRKPTAAIRRLLAKLQPLQDVGLGYVALGQGSNTLSGGEAQRIKLAAFLARGDRQGHTLFVFDEPTTGLHVHDVAKLLESFDALLQQGHSVVVIEHHLDVLKCADFIVDLGPGGGKYGGTLMHEGTPESLAKNNHSVTAKHLSPKLRST
;
A
#
# COMPACT_ATOMS: atom_id res chain seq x y z
N LYS A 1 11.98 8.93 -5.46
CA LYS A 1 10.77 8.10 -5.69
C LYS A 1 10.62 7.93 -7.21
N SER A 2 10.44 6.71 -7.71
CA SER A 2 10.29 6.44 -9.16
C SER A 2 8.81 6.39 -9.56
N SER A 3 8.46 6.92 -10.72
CA SER A 3 7.13 6.80 -11.34
C SER A 3 6.86 5.41 -11.94
N ARG A 4 7.92 4.60 -12.12
CA ARG A 4 7.81 3.18 -12.54
C ARG A 4 7.48 2.24 -11.39
N SER A 5 7.63 2.70 -10.16
CA SER A 5 7.13 1.98 -8.98
C SER A 5 5.67 2.37 -8.76
N ASN A 6 4.83 1.39 -8.44
CA ASN A 6 3.42 1.57 -8.11
C ASN A 6 2.97 0.48 -7.11
N PRO A 7 1.78 0.58 -6.51
CA PRO A 7 1.31 -0.40 -5.52
C PRO A 7 1.39 -1.85 -6.01
N VAL A 8 0.90 -2.11 -7.23
CA VAL A 8 0.77 -3.47 -7.78
C VAL A 8 2.12 -4.12 -8.12
N THR A 9 3.14 -3.34 -8.47
CA THR A 9 4.52 -3.82 -8.64
C THR A 9 5.19 -4.06 -7.29
N TYR A 10 4.89 -3.27 -6.27
CA TYR A 10 5.49 -3.40 -4.95
C TYR A 10 5.08 -4.70 -4.25
N VAL A 11 3.80 -5.07 -4.33
CA VAL A 11 3.28 -6.36 -3.83
C VAL A 11 3.47 -7.53 -4.81
N LYS A 12 4.11 -7.29 -5.97
CA LYS A 12 4.34 -8.28 -7.04
C LYS A 12 3.05 -8.93 -7.58
N ALA A 13 1.91 -8.25 -7.46
CA ALA A 13 0.65 -8.66 -8.06
C ALA A 13 0.67 -8.49 -9.59
N PHE A 14 1.46 -7.54 -10.09
CA PHE A 14 1.51 -7.24 -11.52
C PHE A 14 2.01 -8.42 -12.36
N ASP A 15 2.88 -9.26 -11.81
CA ASP A 15 3.37 -10.46 -12.49
C ASP A 15 2.24 -11.47 -12.79
N GLU A 16 1.27 -11.58 -11.88
CA GLU A 16 0.10 -12.44 -12.09
C GLU A 16 -0.84 -11.82 -13.14
N ILE A 17 -1.04 -10.51 -13.11
CA ILE A 17 -1.86 -9.78 -14.09
C ILE A 17 -1.28 -9.94 -15.51
N ARG A 18 0.05 -9.75 -15.67
CA ARG A 18 0.73 -9.92 -16.96
C ARG A 18 0.63 -11.35 -17.48
N SER A 19 0.71 -12.33 -16.58
CA SER A 19 0.55 -13.74 -16.92
C SER A 19 -0.89 -14.05 -17.37
N LEU A 20 -1.89 -13.52 -16.66
CA LEU A 20 -3.31 -13.67 -17.03
C LEU A 20 -3.62 -13.09 -18.42
N LEU A 21 -3.10 -11.90 -18.74
CA LEU A 21 -3.28 -11.27 -20.04
C LEU A 21 -2.59 -12.05 -21.16
N ALA A 22 -1.37 -12.53 -20.93
CA ALA A 22 -0.64 -13.38 -21.87
C ALA A 22 -1.32 -14.75 -22.09
N ASP A 23 -2.11 -15.21 -21.11
CA ASP A 23 -2.83 -16.48 -21.20
C ASP A 23 -4.11 -16.42 -22.05
N THR A 24 -4.57 -15.22 -22.41
CA THR A 24 -5.75 -15.02 -23.27
C THR A 24 -5.53 -15.61 -24.68
N SER A 25 -6.62 -16.06 -25.31
CA SER A 25 -6.57 -16.61 -26.67
C SER A 25 -6.01 -15.60 -27.68
N HIS A 26 -6.39 -14.33 -27.55
CA HIS A 26 -5.91 -13.25 -28.40
C HIS A 26 -4.40 -13.00 -28.25
N ALA A 27 -3.89 -12.99 -27.02
CA ALA A 27 -2.45 -12.86 -26.78
C ALA A 27 -1.66 -14.04 -27.34
N LYS A 28 -2.15 -15.28 -27.15
CA LYS A 28 -1.50 -16.49 -27.67
C LYS A 28 -1.45 -16.53 -29.19
N ALA A 29 -2.54 -16.15 -29.85
CA ALA A 29 -2.59 -16.07 -31.32
C ALA A 29 -1.56 -15.09 -31.90
N ARG A 30 -1.22 -14.03 -31.16
CA ARG A 30 -0.24 -13.01 -31.54
C ARG A 30 1.16 -13.25 -30.97
N GLY A 31 1.39 -14.36 -30.25
CA GLY A 31 2.68 -14.67 -29.64
C GLY A 31 3.11 -13.71 -28.51
N LEU A 32 2.16 -13.01 -27.88
CA LEU A 32 2.45 -12.03 -26.84
C LEU A 32 2.74 -12.71 -25.49
N LYS A 33 4.00 -12.62 -25.08
CA LYS A 33 4.50 -13.06 -23.77
C LYS A 33 4.17 -12.08 -22.63
N PRO A 34 4.19 -12.52 -21.35
CA PRO A 34 3.99 -11.64 -20.18
C PRO A 34 4.92 -10.41 -20.13
N SER A 35 6.08 -10.45 -20.79
CA SER A 35 7.01 -9.31 -20.90
C SER A 35 6.42 -8.14 -21.69
N HIS A 36 5.58 -8.39 -22.70
CA HIS A 36 4.96 -7.33 -23.52
C HIS A 36 3.94 -6.51 -22.72
N PHE A 37 3.33 -7.10 -21.69
CA PHE A 37 2.43 -6.39 -20.77
C PHE A 37 3.19 -5.66 -19.65
N SER A 38 4.51 -5.53 -19.73
CA SER A 38 5.33 -4.77 -18.79
C SER A 38 5.63 -3.38 -19.35
N PHE A 39 5.26 -2.33 -18.61
CA PHE A 39 5.68 -0.96 -18.94
C PHE A 39 7.16 -0.69 -18.64
N ASN A 40 7.85 -1.61 -17.94
CA ASN A 40 9.27 -1.46 -17.56
C ASN A 40 10.26 -2.03 -18.59
N ILE A 41 9.79 -2.81 -19.57
CA ILE A 41 10.65 -3.53 -20.51
C ILE A 41 10.19 -3.16 -21.93
N SER A 42 11.14 -3.04 -22.85
CA SER A 42 10.84 -2.83 -24.26
C SER A 42 10.06 -3.99 -24.87
N GLY A 43 9.33 -3.70 -25.94
CA GLY A 43 8.58 -4.69 -26.73
C GLY A 43 7.07 -4.46 -26.74
N GLY A 44 6.48 -4.04 -25.62
CA GLY A 44 5.04 -3.70 -25.55
C GLY A 44 4.71 -2.37 -24.88
N ARG A 45 5.68 -1.76 -24.19
CA ARG A 45 5.56 -0.39 -23.67
C ARG A 45 5.61 0.64 -24.80
N CYS A 46 5.04 1.82 -24.57
CA CYS A 46 5.25 2.97 -25.44
C CYS A 46 6.74 3.36 -25.39
N GLU A 47 7.41 3.36 -26.55
CA GLU A 47 8.85 3.67 -26.61
C GLU A 47 9.13 5.17 -26.43
N SER A 48 8.23 6.05 -26.86
CA SER A 48 8.39 7.50 -26.78
C SER A 48 8.45 8.05 -25.35
N CYS A 49 7.66 7.47 -24.44
CA CYS A 49 7.72 7.79 -23.00
C CYS A 49 8.38 6.69 -22.17
N GLU A 50 8.95 5.67 -22.82
CA GLU A 50 9.53 4.49 -22.17
C GLU A 50 8.63 3.82 -21.11
N GLY A 51 7.31 3.86 -21.29
CA GLY A 51 6.32 3.31 -20.36
C GLY A 51 5.98 4.20 -19.15
N GLU A 52 6.46 5.43 -19.07
CA GLU A 52 6.10 6.40 -18.02
C GLU A 52 4.67 6.94 -18.18
N GLY A 53 4.21 7.06 -19.44
CA GLY A 53 2.94 7.71 -19.80
C GLY A 53 3.02 9.25 -19.78
N HIS A 54 4.17 9.81 -19.40
CA HIS A 54 4.43 11.24 -19.44
C HIS A 54 5.85 11.51 -19.93
N VAL A 55 6.04 12.66 -20.56
CA VAL A 55 7.36 13.19 -20.94
C VAL A 55 7.70 14.31 -19.98
N THR A 56 8.91 14.30 -19.44
CA THR A 56 9.37 15.32 -18.50
C THR A 56 10.13 16.39 -19.25
N VAL A 57 9.66 17.63 -19.17
CA VAL A 57 10.30 18.80 -19.77
C VAL A 57 11.03 19.56 -18.66
N GLY A 58 12.36 19.59 -18.77
CA GLY A 58 13.21 20.29 -17.82
C GLY A 58 13.04 21.81 -17.94
N MET A 59 12.73 22.47 -16.83
CA MET A 59 12.58 23.93 -16.77
C MET A 59 13.80 24.50 -16.02
N GLN A 60 14.45 25.54 -16.55
CA GLN A 60 15.72 26.05 -15.99
C GLN A 60 15.59 26.63 -14.57
N PHE A 61 14.42 27.14 -14.19
CA PHE A 61 14.21 27.84 -12.92
C PHE A 61 12.98 27.35 -12.14
N MET A 62 12.33 26.29 -12.61
CA MET A 62 11.09 25.76 -12.02
C MET A 62 11.17 24.24 -11.90
N ALA A 63 10.25 23.65 -11.15
CA ALA A 63 10.09 22.21 -11.12
C ALA A 63 9.76 21.69 -12.54
N ASP A 64 10.31 20.52 -12.88
CA ASP A 64 10.09 19.90 -14.18
C ASP A 64 8.60 19.71 -14.47
N LEU A 65 8.20 20.00 -15.71
CA LEU A 65 6.82 19.83 -16.15
C LEU A 65 6.62 18.42 -16.67
N LYS A 66 5.56 17.74 -16.21
CA LYS A 66 5.17 16.42 -16.70
C LYS A 66 3.98 16.55 -17.66
N LEU A 67 4.23 16.35 -18.94
CA LEU A 67 3.20 16.39 -19.99
C LEU A 67 2.76 14.96 -20.31
N VAL A 68 1.46 14.77 -20.55
CA VAL A 68 0.94 13.47 -21.01
C VAL A 68 1.60 13.12 -22.34
N CYS A 69 2.08 11.88 -22.48
CA CYS A 69 2.68 11.43 -23.73
C CYS A 69 1.64 11.42 -24.85
N GLU A 70 1.92 12.14 -25.94
CA GLU A 70 1.01 12.28 -27.09
C GLU A 70 0.80 10.94 -27.82
N ASP A 71 1.85 10.13 -27.96
CA ASP A 71 1.79 8.87 -28.71
C ASP A 71 0.93 7.79 -28.06
N CYS A 72 0.91 7.72 -26.72
CA CYS A 72 0.09 6.73 -26.01
C CYS A 72 -1.09 7.33 -25.24
N GLY A 73 -1.26 8.66 -25.25
CA GLY A 73 -2.26 9.37 -24.45
C GLY A 73 -2.15 9.07 -22.95
N GLY A 74 -0.96 8.76 -22.45
CA GLY A 74 -0.73 8.36 -21.06
C GLY A 74 -0.97 6.87 -20.73
N LYS A 75 -1.33 6.04 -21.72
CA LYS A 75 -1.65 4.63 -21.50
C LYS A 75 -0.46 3.74 -21.19
N ARG A 76 0.77 4.19 -21.47
CA ARG A 76 2.07 3.49 -21.25
C ARG A 76 2.38 2.31 -22.17
N PHE A 77 1.44 1.85 -22.98
CA PHE A 77 1.61 0.70 -23.88
C PHE A 77 1.35 1.06 -25.33
N GLN A 78 1.81 0.19 -26.24
CA GLN A 78 1.51 0.25 -27.67
C GLN A 78 0.12 -0.32 -27.95
N ASP A 79 -0.49 0.10 -29.07
CA ASP A 79 -1.87 -0.26 -29.42
C ASP A 79 -2.08 -1.78 -29.53
N HIS A 80 -1.13 -2.50 -30.12
CA HIS A 80 -1.23 -3.96 -30.28
C HIS A 80 -1.32 -4.72 -28.94
N VAL A 81 -0.79 -4.14 -27.84
CA VAL A 81 -0.91 -4.67 -26.47
C VAL A 81 -2.26 -4.29 -25.87
N LEU A 82 -2.73 -3.07 -26.12
CA LEU A 82 -4.00 -2.56 -25.62
C LEU A 82 -5.21 -3.26 -26.26
N GLU A 83 -5.05 -3.85 -27.44
CA GLU A 83 -6.07 -4.69 -28.08
C GLU A 83 -6.32 -6.02 -27.34
N VAL A 84 -5.37 -6.49 -26.53
CA VAL A 84 -5.58 -7.67 -25.69
C VAL A 84 -6.38 -7.29 -24.46
N THR A 85 -7.54 -7.94 -24.30
CA THR A 85 -8.43 -7.73 -23.17
C THR A 85 -8.62 -9.02 -22.36
N TYR A 86 -8.74 -8.85 -21.04
CA TYR A 86 -9.22 -9.86 -20.12
C TYR A 86 -10.58 -9.39 -19.58
N GLN A 87 -11.64 -10.18 -19.78
CA GLN A 87 -13.02 -9.79 -19.42
C GLN A 87 -13.41 -8.38 -19.91
N GLY A 88 -13.00 -8.01 -21.14
CA GLY A 88 -13.29 -6.71 -21.74
C GLY A 88 -12.44 -5.54 -21.24
N LYS A 89 -11.42 -5.78 -20.41
CA LYS A 89 -10.49 -4.76 -19.89
C LYS A 89 -9.07 -5.02 -20.36
N ASN A 90 -8.42 -4.01 -20.92
CA ASN A 90 -7.01 -4.11 -21.31
C ASN A 90 -6.08 -3.85 -20.12
N VAL A 91 -4.76 -3.96 -20.34
CA VAL A 91 -3.76 -3.76 -19.28
C VAL A 91 -3.80 -2.35 -18.66
N HIS A 92 -4.08 -1.32 -19.46
CA HIS A 92 -4.21 0.06 -18.96
C HIS A 92 -5.47 0.22 -18.11
N ASP A 93 -6.60 -0.34 -18.56
CA ASP A 93 -7.85 -0.30 -17.81
C ASP A 93 -7.68 -0.99 -16.45
N ILE A 94 -7.01 -2.13 -16.40
CA ILE A 94 -6.71 -2.83 -15.14
C ILE A 94 -5.81 -1.98 -14.23
N LEU A 95 -4.79 -1.32 -14.78
CA LEU A 95 -3.89 -0.46 -14.00
C LEU A 95 -4.56 0.83 -13.49
N THR A 96 -5.68 1.25 -14.07
CA THR A 96 -6.43 2.43 -13.63
C THR A 96 -7.52 2.10 -12.61
N MET A 97 -7.84 0.81 -12.39
CA MET A 97 -8.73 0.38 -11.32
C MET A 97 -8.15 0.69 -9.94
N THR A 98 -9.04 1.00 -9.01
CA THR A 98 -8.72 1.01 -7.57
C THR A 98 -8.44 -0.42 -7.08
N VAL A 99 -7.81 -0.55 -5.91
CA VAL A 99 -7.61 -1.87 -5.29
C VAL A 99 -8.95 -2.55 -5.02
N ASP A 100 -9.96 -1.81 -4.55
CA ASP A 100 -11.30 -2.34 -4.30
C ASP A 100 -11.97 -2.83 -5.59
N ASP A 101 -11.93 -2.02 -6.66
CA ASP A 101 -12.50 -2.40 -7.96
C ASP A 101 -11.79 -3.62 -8.54
N ALA A 102 -10.47 -3.71 -8.39
CA ALA A 102 -9.70 -4.84 -8.87
C ALA A 102 -10.02 -6.13 -8.08
N LEU A 103 -10.19 -6.05 -6.76
CA LEU A 103 -10.60 -7.19 -5.94
C LEU A 103 -11.98 -7.71 -6.36
N LEU A 104 -12.93 -6.81 -6.65
CA LEU A 104 -14.24 -7.17 -7.18
C LEU A 104 -14.15 -7.74 -8.61
N PHE A 105 -13.36 -7.11 -9.49
CA PHE A 105 -13.20 -7.53 -10.88
C PHE A 105 -12.57 -8.92 -11.04
N PHE A 106 -11.59 -9.26 -10.20
CA PHE A 106 -10.95 -10.57 -10.20
C PHE A 106 -11.65 -11.59 -9.28
N ALA A 107 -12.73 -11.22 -8.59
CA ALA A 107 -13.50 -12.14 -7.79
C ALA A 107 -14.11 -13.25 -8.68
N PRO A 108 -14.10 -14.52 -8.22
CA PRO A 108 -14.73 -15.59 -8.98
C PRO A 108 -16.25 -15.39 -9.02
N GLU A 109 -16.86 -15.79 -10.15
CA GLU A 109 -18.32 -15.85 -10.27
C GLU A 109 -18.93 -16.75 -9.16
N PRO A 110 -20.12 -16.41 -8.65
CA PRO A 110 -20.80 -17.23 -7.65
C PRO A 110 -20.90 -18.70 -8.07
N GLY A 111 -20.44 -19.62 -7.21
CA GLY A 111 -20.44 -21.05 -7.47
C GLY A 111 -19.24 -21.59 -8.26
N ARG A 112 -18.33 -20.73 -8.72
CA ARG A 112 -17.11 -21.14 -9.44
C ARG A 112 -15.88 -21.03 -8.56
N LYS A 113 -15.00 -22.04 -8.61
CA LYS A 113 -13.72 -21.98 -7.91
C LYS A 113 -12.74 -21.08 -8.67
N PRO A 114 -12.02 -20.15 -8.01
CA PRO A 114 -11.02 -19.32 -8.66
C PRO A 114 -9.85 -20.18 -9.14
N THR A 115 -9.32 -19.84 -10.31
CA THR A 115 -8.10 -20.47 -10.82
C THR A 115 -6.92 -20.21 -9.87
N ALA A 116 -5.88 -21.04 -9.94
CA ALA A 116 -4.70 -20.86 -9.09
C ALA A 116 -3.99 -19.50 -9.33
N ALA A 117 -4.10 -18.93 -10.53
CA ALA A 117 -3.56 -17.61 -10.85
C ALA A 117 -4.39 -16.49 -10.19
N ILE A 118 -5.72 -16.52 -10.32
CA ILE A 118 -6.61 -15.54 -9.68
C ILE A 118 -6.46 -15.58 -8.16
N ARG A 119 -6.39 -16.78 -7.56
CA ARG A 119 -6.19 -16.91 -6.11
C ARG A 119 -4.89 -16.26 -5.64
N ARG A 120 -3.81 -16.44 -6.39
CA ARG A 120 -2.51 -15.82 -6.10
C ARG A 120 -2.56 -14.30 -6.28
N LEU A 121 -3.26 -13.82 -7.29
CA LEU A 121 -3.46 -12.39 -7.52
C LEU A 121 -4.24 -11.74 -6.36
N LEU A 122 -5.41 -12.29 -6.01
CA LEU A 122 -6.24 -11.77 -4.92
C LEU A 122 -5.48 -11.79 -3.60
N ALA A 123 -4.74 -12.87 -3.28
CA ALA A 123 -3.91 -12.94 -2.07
C ALA A 123 -2.80 -11.88 -2.01
N LYS A 124 -2.33 -11.37 -3.16
CA LYS A 124 -1.34 -10.28 -3.22
C LYS A 124 -1.98 -8.89 -3.19
N LEU A 125 -3.23 -8.75 -3.61
CA LEU A 125 -3.97 -7.48 -3.60
C LEU A 125 -4.68 -7.23 -2.26
N GLN A 126 -5.19 -8.27 -1.61
CA GLN A 126 -5.93 -8.19 -0.35
C GLN A 126 -5.19 -7.37 0.73
N PRO A 127 -3.87 -7.57 0.96
CA PRO A 127 -3.15 -6.80 1.98
C PRO A 127 -3.15 -5.29 1.73
N LEU A 128 -3.31 -4.82 0.48
CA LEU A 128 -3.45 -3.38 0.19
C LEU A 128 -4.80 -2.85 0.69
N GLN A 129 -5.88 -3.61 0.55
CA GLN A 129 -7.19 -3.25 1.10
C GLN A 129 -7.17 -3.29 2.63
N ASP A 130 -6.55 -4.32 3.21
CA ASP A 130 -6.49 -4.53 4.67
C ASP A 130 -5.81 -3.35 5.38
N VAL A 131 -4.77 -2.77 4.77
CA VAL A 131 -4.12 -1.55 5.28
C VAL A 131 -4.84 -0.24 4.88
N GLY A 132 -6.07 -0.31 4.36
CA GLY A 132 -6.88 0.86 4.02
C GLY A 132 -6.49 1.58 2.73
N LEU A 133 -5.83 0.92 1.77
CA LEU A 133 -5.49 1.50 0.46
C LEU A 133 -6.45 1.07 -0.67
N GLY A 134 -7.69 0.71 -0.31
CA GLY A 134 -8.73 0.30 -1.26
C GLY A 134 -8.95 1.29 -2.41
N TYR A 135 -8.86 2.59 -2.11
CA TYR A 135 -9.07 3.69 -3.06
C TYR A 135 -7.89 3.95 -4.02
N VAL A 136 -6.70 3.41 -3.75
CA VAL A 136 -5.50 3.70 -4.53
C VAL A 136 -5.55 2.95 -5.86
N ALA A 137 -5.26 3.61 -6.97
CA ALA A 137 -5.20 2.93 -8.26
C ALA A 137 -3.99 2.01 -8.37
N LEU A 138 -4.15 0.82 -8.95
CA LEU A 138 -3.09 -0.18 -9.06
C LEU A 138 -1.80 0.36 -9.71
N GLY A 139 -1.97 1.17 -10.76
CA GLY A 139 -0.90 1.76 -11.56
C GLY A 139 -0.46 3.16 -11.11
N GLN A 140 -0.98 3.67 -10.00
CA GLN A 140 -0.63 5.00 -9.46
C GLN A 140 0.86 5.08 -9.14
N GLY A 141 1.55 6.09 -9.67
CA GLY A 141 2.98 6.23 -9.49
C GLY A 141 3.35 6.50 -8.03
N SER A 142 4.36 5.80 -7.50
CA SER A 142 4.81 5.93 -6.10
C SER A 142 5.30 7.33 -5.74
N ASN A 143 5.64 8.16 -6.73
CA ASN A 143 5.98 9.57 -6.53
C ASN A 143 4.77 10.46 -6.19
N THR A 144 3.56 10.02 -6.53
CA THR A 144 2.30 10.75 -6.24
C THR A 144 1.67 10.36 -4.91
N LEU A 145 2.18 9.31 -4.27
CA LEU A 145 1.69 8.84 -2.98
C LEU A 145 2.23 9.70 -1.84
N SER A 146 1.35 9.98 -0.88
CA SER A 146 1.66 10.57 0.41
C SER A 146 2.65 9.70 1.21
N GLY A 147 3.24 10.29 2.26
CA GLY A 147 4.12 9.55 3.16
C GLY A 147 3.41 8.35 3.81
N GLY A 148 2.21 8.56 4.34
CA GLY A 148 1.40 7.53 4.98
C GLY A 148 0.98 6.41 4.02
N GLU A 149 0.57 6.74 2.78
CA GLU A 149 0.27 5.72 1.78
C GLU A 149 1.50 4.86 1.44
N ALA A 150 2.66 5.50 1.26
CA ALA A 150 3.89 4.77 1.00
C ALA A 150 4.30 3.84 2.16
N GLN A 151 4.04 4.26 3.41
CA GLN A 151 4.27 3.42 4.60
C GLN A 151 3.31 2.23 4.63
N ARG A 152 2.01 2.44 4.34
CA ARG A 152 1.00 1.38 4.31
C ARG A 152 1.24 0.38 3.17
N ILE A 153 1.73 0.80 2.01
CA ILE A 153 2.16 -0.12 0.94
C ILE A 153 3.30 -1.04 1.41
N LYS A 154 4.26 -0.50 2.17
CA LYS A 154 5.34 -1.32 2.74
C LYS A 154 4.79 -2.35 3.72
N LEU A 155 3.90 -1.93 4.61
CA LEU A 155 3.22 -2.81 5.56
C LEU A 155 2.48 -3.95 4.85
N ALA A 156 1.66 -3.63 3.84
CA ALA A 156 0.95 -4.61 3.02
C ALA A 156 1.90 -5.63 2.36
N ALA A 157 3.05 -5.17 1.85
CA ALA A 157 4.04 -6.05 1.24
C ALA A 157 4.75 -6.97 2.23
N PHE A 158 4.88 -6.58 3.51
CA PHE A 158 5.37 -7.47 4.56
C PHE A 158 4.32 -8.50 4.94
N LEU A 159 3.07 -8.08 5.16
CA LEU A 159 1.95 -8.99 5.42
C LEU A 159 1.79 -10.05 4.31
N ALA A 160 1.98 -9.66 3.05
CA ALA A 160 1.91 -10.56 1.90
C ALA A 160 3.03 -11.62 1.84
N ARG A 161 4.18 -11.42 2.51
CA ARG A 161 5.33 -12.34 2.46
C ARG A 161 5.17 -13.54 3.39
N GLY A 162 4.30 -13.44 4.39
CA GLY A 162 4.06 -14.46 5.42
C GLY A 162 5.29 -14.74 6.29
N ASP A 163 5.18 -15.79 7.11
CA ASP A 163 6.11 -16.26 8.16
C ASP A 163 7.46 -16.82 7.65
N ARG A 164 7.96 -16.31 6.53
CA ARG A 164 9.19 -16.78 5.88
C ARG A 164 10.46 -16.10 6.36
N GLN A 165 10.34 -15.17 7.28
CA GLN A 165 11.46 -14.48 7.93
C GLN A 165 11.19 -14.59 9.42
N GLY A 166 12.22 -14.97 10.18
CA GLY A 166 12.09 -15.12 11.64
C GLY A 166 11.61 -13.84 12.33
N HIS A 167 11.70 -13.84 13.65
CA HIS A 167 11.27 -12.68 14.45
C HIS A 167 11.86 -11.36 13.91
N THR A 168 10.97 -10.39 13.66
CA THR A 168 11.31 -9.07 13.13
C THR A 168 10.70 -8.01 14.05
N LEU A 169 11.48 -6.97 14.36
CA LEU A 169 11.00 -5.77 15.05
C LEU A 169 10.61 -4.71 14.02
N PHE A 170 9.33 -4.35 14.00
CA PHE A 170 8.82 -3.25 13.19
C PHE A 170 8.78 -1.96 14.02
N VAL A 171 9.31 -0.88 13.48
CA VAL A 171 9.27 0.45 14.11
C VAL A 171 8.52 1.41 13.19
N PHE A 172 7.45 2.00 13.69
CA PHE A 172 6.62 2.97 12.97
C PHE A 172 6.70 4.32 13.66
N ASP A 173 6.93 5.36 12.86
CA ASP A 173 6.94 6.76 13.31
C ASP A 173 5.66 7.45 12.82
N GLU A 174 4.81 7.85 13.76
CA GLU A 174 3.49 8.49 13.56
C GLU A 174 2.66 7.94 12.39
N PRO A 175 2.39 6.61 12.35
CA PRO A 175 1.71 5.97 11.23
C PRO A 175 0.24 6.40 11.07
N THR A 176 -0.36 7.08 12.05
CA THR A 176 -1.72 7.63 11.93
C THR A 176 -1.77 9.01 11.26
N THR A 177 -0.61 9.62 10.94
CA THR A 177 -0.56 10.94 10.31
C THR A 177 -1.37 10.97 9.01
N GLY A 178 -2.40 11.83 8.98
CA GLY A 178 -3.29 12.00 7.82
C GLY A 178 -4.32 10.88 7.63
N LEU A 179 -4.49 9.98 8.60
CA LEU A 179 -5.56 8.98 8.58
C LEU A 179 -6.86 9.53 9.18
N HIS A 180 -7.98 9.12 8.57
CA HIS A 180 -9.29 9.27 9.19
C HIS A 180 -9.44 8.26 10.33
N VAL A 181 -10.28 8.56 11.33
CA VAL A 181 -10.48 7.71 12.53
C VAL A 181 -10.86 6.26 12.18
N HIS A 182 -11.64 6.07 11.12
CA HIS A 182 -11.99 4.73 10.63
C HIS A 182 -10.81 3.94 10.06
N ASP A 183 -9.83 4.63 9.46
CA ASP A 183 -8.65 3.97 8.88
C ASP A 183 -7.60 3.65 9.95
N VAL A 184 -7.64 4.33 11.10
CA VAL A 184 -6.82 3.96 12.28
C VAL A 184 -7.17 2.54 12.73
N ALA A 185 -8.44 2.14 12.70
CA ALA A 185 -8.86 0.78 13.07
C ALA A 185 -8.24 -0.28 12.13
N LYS A 186 -8.24 -0.04 10.83
CA LYS A 186 -7.60 -0.93 9.83
C LYS A 186 -6.09 -1.04 10.03
N LEU A 187 -5.45 0.07 10.40
CA LEU A 187 -4.02 0.08 10.73
C LEU A 187 -3.74 -0.76 11.98
N LEU A 188 -4.58 -0.66 13.02
CA LEU A 188 -4.46 -1.50 14.22
C LEU A 188 -4.64 -2.98 13.91
N GLU A 189 -5.65 -3.35 13.11
CA GLU A 189 -5.84 -4.73 12.62
C GLU A 189 -4.60 -5.24 11.87
N SER A 190 -3.94 -4.36 11.11
CA SER A 190 -2.70 -4.69 10.41
C SER A 190 -1.51 -4.90 11.36
N PHE A 191 -1.45 -4.18 12.48
CA PHE A 191 -0.45 -4.42 13.53
C PHE A 191 -0.72 -5.73 14.26
N ASP A 192 -1.98 -6.02 14.59
CA ASP A 192 -2.38 -7.30 15.19
C ASP A 192 -1.99 -8.48 14.30
N ALA A 193 -2.16 -8.35 12.98
CA ALA A 193 -1.74 -9.37 12.03
C ALA A 193 -0.22 -9.62 12.06
N LEU A 194 0.61 -8.59 12.28
CA LEU A 194 2.06 -8.75 12.47
C LEU A 194 2.38 -9.43 13.79
N LEU A 195 1.72 -9.03 14.88
CA LEU A 195 1.90 -9.63 16.20
C LEU A 195 1.52 -11.13 16.20
N GLN A 196 0.43 -11.49 15.52
CA GLN A 196 -0.01 -12.89 15.35
C GLN A 196 0.99 -13.73 14.54
N GLN A 197 1.78 -13.12 13.67
CA GLN A 197 2.90 -13.78 12.99
C GLN A 197 4.15 -13.91 13.88
N GLY A 198 4.08 -13.51 15.15
CA GLY A 198 5.17 -13.62 16.11
C GLY A 198 6.19 -12.49 16.01
N HIS A 199 5.84 -11.37 15.38
CA HIS A 199 6.69 -10.19 15.29
C HIS A 199 6.47 -9.25 16.48
N SER A 200 7.32 -8.23 16.61
CA SER A 200 7.14 -7.15 17.60
C SER A 200 6.95 -5.83 16.88
N VAL A 201 6.07 -4.98 17.41
CA VAL A 201 5.75 -3.68 16.83
C VAL A 201 6.01 -2.59 17.88
N VAL A 202 6.81 -1.59 17.52
CA VAL A 202 7.03 -0.37 18.29
C VAL A 202 6.49 0.79 17.49
N VAL A 203 5.61 1.57 18.10
CA VAL A 203 4.96 2.70 17.45
C VAL A 203 5.23 3.97 18.25
N ILE A 204 5.73 5.00 17.57
CA ILE A 204 5.81 6.36 18.08
C ILE A 204 4.50 7.04 17.68
N GLU A 205 3.67 7.39 18.67
CA GLU A 205 2.34 7.93 18.42
C GLU A 205 1.89 8.93 19.48
N HIS A 206 0.96 9.78 19.07
CA HIS A 206 0.20 10.69 19.92
C HIS A 206 -1.31 10.41 19.85
N HIS A 207 -1.76 9.55 18.92
CA HIS A 207 -3.18 9.24 18.73
C HIS A 207 -3.72 8.30 19.81
N LEU A 208 -4.64 8.81 20.65
CA LEU A 208 -5.16 8.07 21.82
C LEU A 208 -5.81 6.72 21.49
N ASP A 209 -6.44 6.58 20.32
CA ASP A 209 -7.01 5.29 19.91
C ASP A 209 -5.95 4.23 19.57
N VAL A 210 -4.70 4.62 19.30
CA VAL A 210 -3.57 3.68 19.21
C VAL A 210 -3.02 3.39 20.59
N LEU A 211 -2.78 4.42 21.41
CA LEU A 211 -2.23 4.24 22.77
C LEU A 211 -3.11 3.32 23.62
N LYS A 212 -4.44 3.45 23.54
CA LYS A 212 -5.36 2.61 24.32
C LYS A 212 -5.27 1.11 23.97
N CYS A 213 -4.84 0.77 22.76
CA CYS A 213 -4.77 -0.60 22.26
C CYS A 213 -3.39 -1.24 22.46
N ALA A 214 -2.41 -0.48 22.95
CA ALA A 214 -1.05 -0.98 23.14
C ALA A 214 -0.97 -1.94 24.34
N ASP A 215 -0.22 -3.03 24.19
CA ASP A 215 0.09 -3.93 25.32
C ASP A 215 1.01 -3.26 26.35
N PHE A 216 1.85 -2.33 25.89
CA PHE A 216 2.86 -1.64 26.69
C PHE A 216 3.11 -0.22 26.16
N ILE A 217 3.20 0.76 27.06
CA ILE A 217 3.49 2.15 26.76
C ILE A 217 4.74 2.59 27.51
N VAL A 218 5.63 3.27 26.78
CA VAL A 218 6.73 4.06 27.33
C VAL A 218 6.37 5.54 27.16
N ASP A 219 6.08 6.23 28.26
CA ASP A 219 5.72 7.66 28.27
C ASP A 219 6.94 8.52 28.60
N LEU A 220 7.23 9.50 27.75
CA LEU A 220 8.36 10.42 27.91
C LEU A 220 7.85 11.84 28.12
N GLY A 221 8.52 12.60 28.98
CA GLY A 221 8.11 13.96 29.31
C GLY A 221 8.99 14.61 30.38
N PRO A 222 8.42 15.51 31.22
CA PRO A 222 7.04 16.00 31.22
C PRO A 222 6.72 17.05 30.12
N GLY A 223 7.73 17.58 29.43
CA GLY A 223 7.60 18.51 28.32
C GLY A 223 8.51 18.18 27.15
N GLY A 224 8.64 19.11 26.19
CA GLY A 224 9.54 18.97 25.04
C GLY A 224 10.93 19.58 25.28
N GLY A 225 11.91 19.17 24.48
CA GLY A 225 13.27 19.73 24.48
C GLY A 225 13.96 19.60 25.84
N LYS A 226 14.49 20.71 26.37
CA LYS A 226 15.18 20.74 27.68
C LYS A 226 14.30 20.39 28.88
N TYR A 227 12.98 20.36 28.71
CA TYR A 227 12.02 19.98 29.74
C TYR A 227 11.48 18.55 29.56
N GLY A 228 12.06 17.79 28.63
CA GLY A 228 11.71 16.41 28.30
C GLY A 228 12.83 15.42 28.59
N GLY A 229 12.73 14.25 27.95
CA GLY A 229 13.77 13.22 28.01
C GLY A 229 13.77 12.40 29.30
N THR A 230 12.76 12.56 30.16
CA THR A 230 12.59 11.75 31.36
C THR A 230 11.54 10.68 31.11
N LEU A 231 11.81 9.45 31.58
CA LEU A 231 10.84 8.36 31.60
C LEU A 231 9.76 8.68 32.66
N MET A 232 8.55 8.96 32.20
CA MET A 232 7.42 9.29 33.07
C MET A 232 6.65 8.04 33.51
N HIS A 233 6.59 7.03 32.64
CA HIS A 233 5.90 5.77 32.89
C HIS A 233 6.38 4.66 31.95
N GLU A 234 6.34 3.43 32.45
CA GLU A 234 6.48 2.21 31.66
C GLU A 234 5.45 1.18 32.17
N GLY A 235 4.63 0.61 31.28
CA GLY A 235 3.57 -0.32 31.68
C GLY A 235 2.36 -0.31 30.76
N THR A 236 1.25 -0.89 31.23
CA THR A 236 0.01 -0.97 30.44
C THR A 236 -0.71 0.39 30.35
N PRO A 237 -1.61 0.59 29.36
CA PRO A 237 -2.44 1.80 29.25
C PRO A 237 -3.21 2.13 30.54
N GLU A 238 -3.74 1.12 31.25
CA GLU A 238 -4.48 1.28 32.50
C GLU A 238 -3.58 1.69 33.66
N SER A 239 -2.32 1.23 33.66
CA SER A 239 -1.32 1.64 34.64
C SER A 239 -0.92 3.10 34.41
N LEU A 240 -0.71 3.50 33.16
CA LEU A 240 -0.41 4.89 32.77
C LEU A 240 -1.54 5.83 33.18
N ALA A 241 -2.80 5.44 32.96
CA ALA A 241 -3.97 6.25 33.32
C ALA A 241 -4.05 6.63 34.82
N LYS A 242 -3.36 5.90 35.70
CA LYS A 242 -3.28 6.22 37.14
C LYS A 242 -2.16 7.22 37.49
N ASN A 243 -1.28 7.54 36.55
CA ASN A 243 -0.14 8.43 36.76
C ASN A 243 -0.53 9.91 36.60
N ASN A 244 -0.76 10.59 37.72
CA ASN A 244 -1.15 12.01 37.73
C ASN A 244 -0.07 12.98 37.22
N HIS A 245 1.19 12.54 37.10
CA HIS A 245 2.31 13.36 36.64
C HIS A 245 2.51 13.33 35.12
N SER A 246 1.92 12.35 34.43
CA SER A 246 1.98 12.25 32.98
C SER A 246 0.92 13.14 32.31
N VAL A 247 1.32 13.88 31.26
CA VAL A 247 0.37 14.63 30.41
C VAL A 247 -0.49 13.64 29.62
N THR A 248 0.12 12.59 29.08
CA THR A 248 -0.54 11.52 28.33
C THR A 248 -1.65 10.85 29.14
N ALA A 249 -1.40 10.55 30.41
CA ALA A 249 -2.38 9.94 31.31
C ALA A 249 -3.68 10.75 31.46
N LYS A 250 -3.57 12.09 31.50
CA LYS A 250 -4.73 13.00 31.61
C LYS A 250 -5.68 12.86 30.42
N HIS A 251 -5.14 12.60 29.23
CA HIS A 251 -5.89 12.46 27.99
C HIS A 251 -6.32 11.01 27.70
N LEU A 252 -5.54 10.02 28.13
CA LEU A 252 -5.84 8.61 27.93
C LEU A 252 -6.96 8.11 28.87
N SER A 253 -6.98 8.58 30.12
CA SER A 253 -7.92 8.10 31.14
C SER A 253 -9.41 8.17 30.75
N PRO A 254 -9.91 9.27 30.14
CA PRO A 254 -11.31 9.33 29.69
C PRO A 254 -11.63 8.32 28.57
N LYS A 255 -10.67 8.03 27.69
CA LYS A 255 -10.85 7.14 26.54
C LYS A 255 -10.92 5.66 26.92
N LEU A 256 -10.22 5.25 27.97
CA LEU A 256 -10.30 3.88 28.50
C LEU A 256 -11.67 3.59 29.15
N ARG A 257 -12.32 4.61 29.72
CA ARG A 257 -13.63 4.47 30.39
C ARG A 257 -14.83 4.46 29.43
N SER A 258 -14.62 4.87 28.18
CA SER A 258 -15.67 4.97 27.15
C SER A 258 -15.83 3.70 26.30
N THR A 259 -15.21 2.60 26.70
CA THR A 259 -15.27 1.29 26.04
C THR A 259 -16.07 0.33 26.92
#